data_AF-A0A5B7E4K5-F1
#
_entry.id   AF-A0A5B7E4K5-F1
#
_cell.length_a   1.000
_cell.length_b   1.000
_cell.length_c   1.000
_cell.angle_alpha   90.00
_cell.angle_beta   90.00
_cell.angle_gamma   90.00
#
_symmetry.space_group_name_H-M   'P 1'
#
loop_
_entity.id
_entity.type
_entity.pdbx_description
1 polymer ?
#
loop_
_entity_poly.entity_id
_entity_poly.type
_entity_poly.pdbx_seq_one_letter_code
_entity_poly.pdbx_strand_id
1 'polypeptide(L)'
;MVEKQRMEAANKKYDLSKWKYAELRDTINTSCDLELLEACRSEFHRRLKVYHAWKAKNKKRTTMDENQRAPKSVLDAGMDFLTKANPPRVIPKVSPPAGVTSQQRFFRIPFVRPSDQHRSDQHRRGWWYAHFDGEWIARQMELHPDKPPILLVAGRDDMQMCELSLEETGLTRKRGAEILESEYEKEWSRHGGKQYQRPANRRR
;
A
#
# COMPACT_ATOMS: atom_id res chain seq x y z
N MET A 1 -9.07 -22.59 10.82
CA MET A 1 -8.76 -21.43 9.92
C MET A 1 -7.33 -20.92 10.08
N VAL A 2 -6.75 -20.97 11.29
CA VAL A 2 -5.31 -20.72 11.51
C VAL A 2 -4.45 -21.79 10.80
N GLU A 3 -4.93 -23.05 10.70
CA GLU A 3 -4.25 -24.08 9.90
C GLU A 3 -4.04 -23.70 8.44
N LYS A 4 -5.01 -23.06 7.77
CA LYS A 4 -4.91 -22.85 6.32
C LYS A 4 -3.85 -21.81 5.94
N GLN A 5 -3.68 -20.77 6.77
CA GLN A 5 -2.56 -19.83 6.64
C GLN A 5 -1.21 -20.47 6.99
N ARG A 6 -1.18 -21.38 7.97
CA ARG A 6 0.00 -22.22 8.21
C ARG A 6 0.30 -23.11 7.01
N MET A 7 -0.71 -23.63 6.32
CA MET A 7 -0.55 -24.55 5.18
C MET A 7 -0.12 -23.84 3.89
N GLU A 8 -0.61 -22.63 3.60
CA GLU A 8 -0.07 -21.82 2.47
C GLU A 8 1.34 -21.28 2.76
N ALA A 9 1.66 -20.99 4.03
CA ALA A 9 3.03 -20.73 4.46
C ALA A 9 3.92 -21.99 4.42
N ALA A 10 3.35 -23.17 4.66
CA ALA A 10 4.04 -24.46 4.61
C ALA A 10 4.34 -24.93 3.18
N ASN A 11 3.72 -24.31 2.16
CA ASN A 11 4.03 -24.59 0.76
C ASN A 11 5.13 -23.65 0.20
N LYS A 12 5.69 -22.77 1.03
CA LYS A 12 6.94 -22.09 0.72
C LYS A 12 8.08 -23.01 1.15
N LYS A 13 9.00 -23.29 0.23
CA LYS A 13 10.24 -24.05 0.46
C LYS A 13 11.01 -23.61 1.72
N TYR A 14 10.81 -22.36 2.15
CA TYR A 14 11.41 -21.76 3.34
C TYR A 14 10.33 -21.25 4.32
N ASP A 15 10.24 -21.85 5.51
CA ASP A 15 9.49 -21.29 6.65
C ASP A 15 10.40 -20.38 7.47
N LEU A 16 10.24 -19.06 7.28
CA LEU A 16 11.01 -18.03 7.96
C LEU A 16 10.28 -17.41 9.16
N SER A 17 9.15 -17.97 9.58
CA SER A 17 8.30 -17.39 10.62
C SER A 17 9.00 -17.23 11.98
N LYS A 18 10.00 -18.08 12.26
CA LYS A 18 10.78 -18.06 13.51
C LYS A 18 12.10 -17.29 13.42
N TRP A 19 12.49 -16.84 12.23
CA TRP A 19 13.78 -16.19 12.02
C TRP A 19 13.83 -14.81 12.68
N LYS A 20 14.97 -14.41 13.21
CA LYS A 20 15.20 -13.08 13.79
C LYS A 20 15.45 -12.05 12.69
N TYR A 21 15.27 -10.78 13.04
CA TYR A 21 15.58 -9.67 12.13
C TYR A 21 17.04 -9.70 11.64
N ALA A 22 17.99 -10.03 12.53
CA ALA A 22 19.40 -10.17 12.17
C ALA A 22 19.62 -11.25 11.11
N GLU A 23 18.98 -12.41 11.25
CA GLU A 23 19.11 -13.54 10.32
C GLU A 23 18.51 -13.23 8.95
N LEU A 24 17.33 -12.59 8.92
CA LEU A 24 16.71 -12.13 7.67
C LEU A 24 17.59 -11.08 6.97
N ARG A 25 18.12 -10.12 7.72
CA ARG A 25 18.97 -9.06 7.17
C ARG A 25 20.29 -9.60 6.63
N ASP A 26 20.94 -10.47 7.40
CA ASP A 26 22.22 -11.07 7.01
C ASP A 26 22.06 -11.88 5.73
N THR A 27 21.08 -12.79 5.70
CA THR A 27 20.78 -13.62 4.52
C THR A 27 20.45 -12.78 3.29
N ILE A 28 19.74 -11.66 3.44
CA ILE A 28 19.46 -10.74 2.32
C ILE A 28 20.75 -10.12 1.74
N ASN A 29 21.76 -9.89 2.58
CA ASN A 29 23.00 -9.24 2.17
C ASN A 29 24.09 -10.22 1.72
N THR A 30 24.07 -11.46 2.22
CA THR A 30 25.15 -12.44 2.03
C THR A 30 24.76 -13.62 1.13
N SER A 31 23.47 -13.94 1.01
CA SER A 31 23.01 -15.06 0.18
C SER A 31 22.87 -14.68 -1.29
N CYS A 32 23.09 -15.67 -2.17
CA CYS A 32 22.83 -15.58 -3.61
C CYS A 32 21.67 -16.47 -4.06
N ASP A 33 21.00 -17.17 -3.13
CA ASP A 33 19.83 -17.99 -3.45
C ASP A 33 18.61 -17.09 -3.68
N LEU A 34 18.21 -16.96 -4.95
CA LEU A 34 17.11 -16.11 -5.38
C LEU A 34 15.78 -16.44 -4.69
N GLU A 35 15.47 -17.73 -4.50
CA GLU A 35 14.23 -18.17 -3.86
C GLU A 35 14.24 -17.86 -2.36
N LEU A 36 15.39 -18.03 -1.70
CA LEU A 36 15.57 -17.70 -0.29
C LEU A 36 15.47 -16.18 -0.06
N LEU A 37 16.08 -15.39 -0.93
CA LEU A 37 16.02 -13.92 -0.87
C LEU A 37 14.57 -13.42 -1.01
N GLU A 38 13.80 -13.99 -1.94
CA GLU A 38 12.38 -13.66 -2.11
C GLU A 38 11.55 -14.04 -0.87
N ALA A 39 11.82 -15.21 -0.28
CA ALA A 39 11.20 -15.63 0.97
C ALA A 39 11.53 -14.66 2.12
N CYS A 40 12.79 -14.27 2.28
CA CYS A 40 13.23 -13.33 3.33
C CYS A 40 12.57 -11.97 3.17
N ARG A 41 12.50 -11.44 1.95
CA ARG A 41 11.82 -10.17 1.67
C ARG A 41 10.31 -10.27 1.93
N SER A 42 9.67 -11.36 1.54
CA SER A 42 8.24 -11.59 1.79
C SER A 42 7.91 -11.62 3.29
N GLU A 43 8.73 -12.32 4.09
CA GLU A 43 8.54 -12.40 5.55
C GLU A 43 8.74 -11.03 6.21
N PHE A 44 9.70 -10.23 5.73
CA PHE A 44 9.88 -8.85 6.19
C PHE A 44 8.62 -8.00 5.97
N HIS A 45 8.05 -8.02 4.76
CA HIS A 45 6.82 -7.28 4.45
C HIS A 45 5.63 -7.76 5.27
N ARG A 46 5.51 -9.08 5.51
CA ARG A 46 4.46 -9.64 6.36
C ARG A 46 4.55 -9.10 7.80
N ARG A 47 5.74 -9.09 8.38
CA ARG A 47 5.98 -8.56 9.74
C ARG A 47 5.75 -7.06 9.81
N LEU A 48 6.21 -6.32 8.79
CA LEU A 48 6.02 -4.88 8.69
C LEU A 48 4.53 -4.51 8.64
N LYS A 49 3.72 -5.23 7.86
CA LYS A 49 2.26 -5.07 7.81
C LYS A 49 1.58 -5.26 9.17
N VAL A 50 1.99 -6.30 9.91
CA VAL A 50 1.49 -6.53 11.28
C VAL A 50 1.94 -5.43 12.23
N TYR A 51 3.18 -4.97 12.12
CA TYR A 51 3.71 -3.87 12.90
C TYR A 51 2.94 -2.56 12.64
N HIS A 52 2.63 -2.23 11.39
CA HIS A 52 1.82 -1.06 11.03
C HIS A 52 0.40 -1.18 11.59
N ALA A 53 -0.27 -2.33 11.42
CA ALA A 53 -1.57 -2.57 12.05
C ALA A 53 -1.54 -2.37 13.57
N TRP A 54 -0.50 -2.88 14.23
CA TRP A 54 -0.29 -2.69 15.67
C TRP A 54 -0.02 -1.23 16.00
N LYS A 55 0.84 -0.53 15.25
CA LYS A 55 1.22 0.87 15.45
C LYS A 55 0.00 1.78 15.27
N ALA A 56 -0.82 1.58 14.23
CA ALA A 56 -2.06 2.32 14.01
C ALA A 56 -3.03 2.18 15.20
N LYS A 57 -3.18 0.96 15.73
CA LYS A 57 -4.00 0.69 16.93
C LYS A 57 -3.42 1.31 18.22
N ASN A 58 -2.11 1.56 18.27
CA ASN A 58 -1.39 2.08 19.44
C ASN A 58 -0.87 3.52 19.25
N LYS A 59 -1.35 4.24 18.23
CA LYS A 59 -0.80 5.52 17.72
C LYS A 59 -0.86 6.71 18.70
N LYS A 60 -1.25 6.51 19.96
CA LYS A 60 -1.16 7.55 21.00
C LYS A 60 0.26 7.84 21.50
N ARG A 61 1.34 7.17 21.02
CA ARG A 61 2.65 7.28 21.72
C ARG A 61 3.99 7.25 20.96
N THR A 62 4.11 7.15 19.62
CA THR A 62 5.47 7.09 19.03
C THR A 62 5.61 7.73 17.64
N THR A 63 6.63 8.59 17.48
CA THR A 63 7.05 9.28 16.25
C THR A 63 8.45 8.78 15.85
N MET A 64 8.54 7.96 14.81
CA MET A 64 9.78 7.65 14.09
C MET A 64 9.38 7.18 12.68
N ASP A 65 9.96 7.79 11.64
CA ASP A 65 9.57 7.59 10.26
C ASP A 65 10.76 7.82 9.32
N GLU A 66 11.38 6.75 8.80
CA GLU A 66 12.59 6.90 7.96
C GLU A 66 12.73 5.90 6.80
N ASN A 67 11.71 5.11 6.42
CA ASN A 67 11.93 4.09 5.39
C ASN A 67 10.73 3.80 4.48
N GLN A 68 10.12 4.84 3.91
CA GLN A 68 8.86 4.73 3.17
C GLN A 68 9.04 4.58 1.65
N ARG A 69 8.30 3.64 1.05
CA ARG A 69 8.34 3.34 -0.40
C ARG A 69 7.22 3.97 -1.24
N ALA A 70 6.24 4.65 -0.62
CA ALA A 70 5.26 5.45 -1.35
C ALA A 70 5.93 6.69 -1.99
N PRO A 71 5.51 7.14 -3.18
CA PRO A 71 6.08 8.34 -3.80
C PRO A 71 6.00 9.53 -2.84
N LYS A 72 7.09 10.32 -2.73
CA LYS A 72 7.13 11.48 -1.81
C LYS A 72 5.93 12.41 -1.98
N SER A 73 5.42 12.63 -3.19
CA SER A 73 4.25 13.47 -3.43
C SER A 73 2.91 12.89 -2.93
N VAL A 74 2.81 11.56 -2.74
CA VAL A 74 1.64 10.91 -2.12
C VAL A 74 1.66 11.17 -0.62
N LEU A 75 2.84 11.05 -0.01
CA LEU A 75 3.09 11.29 1.42
C LEU A 75 3.00 12.77 1.76
N ASP A 76 3.69 13.61 0.99
CA ASP A 76 3.72 15.07 1.13
C ASP A 76 2.32 15.65 0.93
N ALA A 77 1.57 15.20 -0.09
CA ALA A 77 0.16 15.57 -0.19
C ALA A 77 -0.69 15.04 0.97
N GLY A 78 -0.34 13.93 1.63
CA GLY A 78 -1.00 13.47 2.83
C GLY A 78 -0.64 14.28 4.09
N MET A 79 0.63 14.71 4.19
CA MET A 79 1.23 15.39 5.34
C MET A 79 1.05 16.92 5.31
N ASP A 80 1.14 17.56 4.14
CA ASP A 80 0.89 19.00 3.94
C ASP A 80 -0.53 19.41 4.35
N PHE A 81 -1.52 18.53 4.14
CA PHE A 81 -2.89 18.77 4.62
C PHE A 81 -3.06 18.46 6.12
N LEU A 82 -2.17 17.67 6.72
CA LEU A 82 -2.15 17.43 8.17
C LEU A 82 -1.59 18.64 8.93
N THR A 83 -0.70 19.42 8.31
CA THR A 83 -0.04 20.59 8.92
C THR A 83 -0.70 21.92 8.57
N LYS A 84 -1.35 22.07 7.40
CA LYS A 84 -2.09 23.28 7.01
C LYS A 84 -3.56 23.35 7.48
N ALA A 85 -4.07 22.30 8.13
CA ALA A 85 -5.39 22.35 8.74
C ALA A 85 -5.34 23.12 10.07
N ASN A 86 -5.92 24.33 10.09
CA ASN A 86 -6.32 25.09 11.28
C ASN A 86 -7.17 24.19 12.23
N PRO A 87 -7.35 24.51 13.54
CA PRO A 87 -7.59 23.55 14.63
C PRO A 87 -8.80 22.64 14.37
N PRO A 88 -8.83 21.45 15.00
CA PRO A 88 -9.71 20.37 14.61
C PRO A 88 -11.17 20.82 14.62
N ARG A 89 -11.73 21.10 13.44
CA ARG A 89 -13.17 21.01 13.26
C ARG A 89 -13.51 19.58 13.61
N VAL A 90 -14.28 19.41 14.68
CA VAL A 90 -14.86 18.13 15.07
C VAL A 90 -15.84 17.78 13.96
N ILE A 91 -15.30 17.24 12.86
CA ILE A 91 -16.10 16.47 11.92
C ILE A 91 -16.57 15.30 12.78
N PRO A 92 -17.89 15.07 12.91
CA PRO A 92 -18.37 13.88 13.58
C PRO A 92 -17.62 12.72 12.94
N LYS A 93 -16.87 11.96 13.75
CA LYS A 93 -16.47 10.62 13.36
C LYS A 93 -17.79 9.90 13.15
N VAL A 94 -18.31 9.94 11.93
CA VAL A 94 -19.29 8.95 11.50
C VAL A 94 -18.48 7.68 11.46
N SER A 95 -18.42 7.03 12.63
CA SER A 95 -18.01 5.64 12.75
C SER A 95 -18.72 4.94 11.61
N PRO A 96 -18.01 4.29 10.68
CA PRO A 96 -18.65 3.37 9.77
C PRO A 96 -19.54 2.46 10.64
N PRO A 97 -20.81 2.21 10.26
CA PRO A 97 -21.67 1.32 11.02
C PRO A 97 -20.88 0.05 11.33
N ALA A 98 -20.80 -0.28 12.62
CA ALA A 98 -20.03 -1.40 13.12
C ALA A 98 -20.51 -2.68 12.41
N GLY A 99 -19.72 -3.19 11.47
CA GLY A 99 -20.09 -4.35 10.66
C GLY A 99 -19.53 -4.38 9.24
N VAL A 100 -19.05 -3.26 8.68
CA VAL A 100 -18.52 -3.24 7.29
C VAL A 100 -16.99 -3.23 7.28
N THR A 101 -16.38 -4.37 7.58
CA THR A 101 -14.91 -4.59 7.56
C THR A 101 -14.33 -4.72 6.14
N SER A 102 -15.12 -4.43 5.11
CA SER A 102 -14.82 -4.74 3.71
C SER A 102 -15.35 -3.66 2.74
N GLN A 103 -15.01 -2.39 2.96
CA GLN A 103 -15.25 -1.38 1.93
C GLN A 103 -14.09 -1.42 0.92
N GLN A 104 -14.41 -1.71 -0.35
CA GLN A 104 -13.49 -1.46 -1.46
C GLN A 104 -13.42 0.05 -1.67
N ARG A 105 -12.23 0.64 -1.64
CA ARG A 105 -12.03 2.08 -1.80
C ARG A 105 -10.97 2.37 -2.85
N PHE A 106 -11.24 3.34 -3.70
CA PHE A 106 -10.45 3.60 -4.90
C PHE A 106 -9.95 5.03 -4.89
N PHE A 107 -8.67 5.23 -5.18
CA PHE A 107 -8.05 6.54 -5.14
C PHE A 107 -7.19 6.78 -6.38
N ARG A 108 -7.08 8.05 -6.81
CA ARG A 108 -6.08 8.52 -7.76
C ARG A 108 -5.36 9.74 -7.22
N ILE A 109 -4.05 9.82 -7.43
CA ILE A 109 -3.23 10.97 -7.09
C ILE A 109 -2.29 11.29 -8.25
N PRO A 110 -2.25 12.55 -8.71
CA PRO A 110 -1.20 12.98 -9.63
C PRO A 110 0.14 13.11 -8.89
N PHE A 111 1.24 12.72 -9.54
CA PHE A 111 2.60 12.96 -9.04
C PHE A 111 3.48 13.58 -10.13
N VAL A 112 4.49 14.34 -9.70
CA VAL A 112 5.53 14.91 -10.56
C VAL A 112 6.80 14.11 -10.33
N ARG A 113 7.53 13.76 -11.40
CA ARG A 113 8.85 13.13 -11.23
C ARG A 113 9.81 14.17 -10.62
N PRO A 114 10.74 13.76 -9.74
CA PRO A 114 11.77 14.68 -9.23
C PRO A 114 12.53 15.42 -10.34
N SER A 115 12.81 14.75 -11.46
CA SER A 115 13.48 15.33 -12.64
C SER A 115 12.68 16.45 -13.32
N ASP A 116 11.36 16.46 -13.17
CA ASP A 116 10.45 17.43 -13.81
C ASP A 116 9.90 18.46 -12.83
N GLN A 117 10.38 18.48 -11.58
CA GLN A 117 9.81 19.31 -10.52
C GLN A 117 9.95 20.83 -10.76
N HIS A 118 10.92 21.24 -11.59
CA HIS A 118 11.14 22.63 -12.00
C HIS A 118 10.45 23.02 -13.32
N ARG A 119 9.78 22.07 -13.99
CA ARG A 119 9.09 22.33 -15.26
C ARG A 119 7.60 22.44 -14.98
N SER A 120 7.01 23.59 -15.29
CA SER A 120 5.63 23.97 -14.94
C SER A 120 4.53 23.27 -15.75
N ASP A 121 4.87 22.32 -16.62
CA ASP A 121 3.93 21.70 -17.54
C ASP A 121 3.04 20.64 -16.88
N GLN A 122 1.74 20.91 -16.78
CA GLN A 122 0.77 19.98 -16.18
C GLN A 122 0.65 18.66 -16.96
N HIS A 123 0.97 18.64 -18.25
CA HIS A 123 0.88 17.46 -19.12
C HIS A 123 1.92 16.38 -18.83
N ARG A 124 2.92 16.65 -17.97
CA ARG A 124 3.95 15.66 -17.59
C ARG A 124 3.71 14.99 -16.25
N ARG A 125 2.54 15.18 -15.65
CA ARG A 125 2.18 14.54 -14.39
C ARG A 125 1.86 13.06 -14.61
N GLY A 126 2.50 12.21 -13.83
CA GLY A 126 2.10 10.80 -13.72
C GLY A 126 0.86 10.67 -12.85
N TRP A 127 0.18 9.53 -12.96
CA TRP A 127 -0.97 9.19 -12.15
C TRP A 127 -0.72 7.93 -11.35
N TRP A 128 -1.03 7.99 -10.05
CA TRP A 128 -0.95 6.86 -9.15
C TRP A 128 -2.36 6.48 -8.73
N TYR A 129 -2.76 5.24 -9.00
CA TYR A 129 -4.06 4.68 -8.69
C TYR A 129 -3.92 3.60 -7.63
N ALA A 130 -4.80 3.59 -6.64
CA ALA A 130 -4.81 2.58 -5.59
C ALA A 130 -6.22 2.09 -5.30
N HIS A 131 -6.34 0.77 -5.21
CA HIS A 131 -7.52 0.06 -4.77
C HIS A 131 -7.23 -0.60 -3.43
N PHE A 132 -7.91 -0.16 -2.38
CA PHE A 132 -7.85 -0.72 -1.03
C PHE A 132 -9.02 -1.67 -0.82
N ASP A 133 -8.73 -2.88 -0.36
CA ASP A 133 -9.72 -3.84 0.14
C ASP A 133 -9.66 -3.78 1.68
N GLY A 134 -10.55 -2.97 2.27
CA GLY A 134 -10.50 -2.61 3.67
C GLY A 134 -9.32 -1.68 3.98
N GLU A 135 -8.48 -2.07 4.93
CA GLU A 135 -7.35 -1.25 5.40
C GLU A 135 -6.13 -1.31 4.48
N TRP A 136 -6.01 -2.34 3.63
CA TRP A 136 -4.79 -2.65 2.90
C TRP A 136 -4.99 -2.59 1.38
N ILE A 137 -3.94 -2.14 0.70
CA ILE A 137 -3.94 -2.11 -0.76
C ILE A 137 -4.09 -3.53 -1.33
N ALA A 138 -4.86 -3.61 -2.41
CA ALA A 138 -5.19 -4.83 -3.13
C ALA A 138 -4.70 -4.76 -4.58
N ARG A 139 -4.82 -3.59 -5.22
CA ARG A 139 -4.25 -3.31 -6.54
C ARG A 139 -3.66 -1.91 -6.57
N GLN A 140 -2.55 -1.73 -7.28
CA GLN A 140 -1.88 -0.46 -7.50
C GLN A 140 -1.53 -0.33 -8.98
N MET A 141 -1.74 0.86 -9.53
CA MET A 141 -1.38 1.17 -10.91
C MET A 141 -0.66 2.50 -10.98
N GLU A 142 0.47 2.55 -11.68
CA GLU A 142 1.23 3.76 -11.92
C GLU A 142 1.30 4.04 -13.42
N LEU A 143 0.75 5.18 -13.80
CA LEU A 143 0.82 5.69 -15.17
C LEU A 143 1.85 6.80 -15.21
N HIS A 144 2.81 6.64 -16.10
CA HIS A 144 3.82 7.64 -16.38
C HIS A 144 3.68 8.10 -17.83
N PRO A 145 3.97 9.38 -18.13
CA PRO A 145 3.91 9.87 -19.52
C PRO A 145 4.84 9.11 -20.46
N ASP A 146 6.07 8.80 -20.01
CA ASP A 146 7.13 8.23 -20.86
C ASP A 146 7.47 6.76 -20.53
N LYS A 147 6.67 6.08 -19.71
CA LYS A 147 6.91 4.67 -19.36
C LYS A 147 5.65 3.84 -19.53
N PRO A 148 5.78 2.54 -19.84
CA PRO A 148 4.64 1.65 -19.84
C PRO A 148 3.92 1.67 -18.47
N PRO A 149 2.59 1.46 -18.46
CA PRO A 149 1.82 1.31 -17.24
C PRO A 149 2.41 0.24 -16.32
N ILE A 150 2.50 0.55 -15.04
CA ILE A 150 2.91 -0.40 -14.01
C ILE A 150 1.65 -0.88 -13.31
N LEU A 151 1.38 -2.18 -13.35
CA LEU A 151 0.23 -2.81 -12.71
C LEU A 151 0.73 -3.79 -11.65
N LEU A 152 0.30 -3.58 -10.40
CA LEU A 152 0.74 -4.34 -9.24
C LEU A 152 -0.47 -4.91 -8.49
N VAL A 153 -0.41 -6.18 -8.12
CA VAL A 153 -1.47 -6.92 -7.43
C VAL A 153 -0.95 -7.50 -6.11
N ALA A 154 -1.75 -7.36 -5.05
CA ALA A 154 -1.38 -7.87 -3.74
C ALA A 154 -1.18 -9.39 -3.76
N GLY A 155 -0.20 -9.85 -2.99
CA GLY A 155 0.26 -11.24 -2.94
C GLY A 155 1.32 -11.59 -3.99
N ARG A 156 1.33 -10.91 -5.15
CA ARG A 156 2.36 -11.07 -6.19
C ARG A 156 3.41 -9.97 -6.10
N ASP A 157 2.95 -8.72 -6.02
CA ASP A 157 3.80 -7.54 -6.17
C ASP A 157 3.96 -6.78 -4.84
N ASP A 158 3.70 -7.46 -3.72
CA ASP A 158 3.67 -6.87 -2.37
C ASP A 158 4.92 -6.03 -2.03
N MET A 159 6.10 -6.38 -2.58
CA MET A 159 7.36 -5.65 -2.34
C MET A 159 7.45 -4.29 -3.06
N GLN A 160 6.63 -4.09 -4.08
CA GLN A 160 6.60 -2.90 -4.94
C GLN A 160 5.37 -2.03 -4.68
N MET A 161 4.41 -2.53 -3.88
CA MET A 161 3.17 -1.84 -3.55
C MET A 161 3.30 -0.97 -2.30
N CYS A 162 2.32 -0.10 -2.09
CA CYS A 162 2.19 0.70 -0.88
C CYS A 162 2.12 -0.18 0.37
N GLU A 163 3.02 0.08 1.32
CA GLU A 163 3.12 -0.66 2.59
C GLU A 163 2.26 -0.06 3.72
N LEU A 164 1.70 1.13 3.50
CA LEU A 164 0.91 1.85 4.48
C LEU A 164 -0.56 1.42 4.46
N SER A 165 -1.20 1.45 5.63
CA SER A 165 -2.65 1.32 5.73
C SER A 165 -3.37 2.52 5.11
N LEU A 166 -4.64 2.34 4.76
CA LEU A 166 -5.47 3.42 4.21
C LEU A 166 -5.52 4.66 5.12
N GLU A 167 -5.52 4.48 6.44
CA GLU A 167 -5.48 5.60 7.38
C GLU A 167 -4.10 6.29 7.40
N GLU A 168 -3.01 5.52 7.38
CA GLU A 168 -1.63 6.06 7.39
C GLU A 168 -1.29 6.81 6.11
N THR A 169 -1.83 6.40 4.96
CA THR A 169 -1.62 7.12 3.68
C THR A 169 -2.24 8.51 3.65
N GLY A 170 -3.22 8.80 4.51
CA GLY A 170 -3.94 10.09 4.50
C GLY A 170 -4.85 10.32 3.28
N LEU A 171 -4.99 9.34 2.38
CA LEU A 171 -5.75 9.46 1.12
C LEU A 171 -7.21 9.88 1.35
N THR A 172 -7.80 9.38 2.43
CA THR A 172 -9.19 9.64 2.82
C THR A 172 -9.47 11.09 3.20
N ARG A 173 -8.43 11.87 3.50
CA ARG A 173 -8.54 13.29 3.88
C ARG A 173 -8.28 14.23 2.70
N LYS A 174 -7.72 13.72 1.59
CA LYS A 174 -7.40 14.51 0.41
C LYS A 174 -8.62 14.65 -0.49
N ARG A 175 -9.15 15.87 -0.62
CA ARG A 175 -10.28 16.14 -1.52
C ARG A 175 -9.91 15.79 -2.97
N GLY A 176 -10.83 15.10 -3.65
CA GLY A 176 -10.66 14.70 -5.05
C GLY A 176 -9.70 13.53 -5.28
N ALA A 177 -9.16 12.92 -4.22
CA ALA A 177 -8.34 11.71 -4.34
C ALA A 177 -9.21 10.45 -4.52
N GLU A 178 -10.32 10.34 -3.80
CA GLU A 178 -11.23 9.20 -3.91
C GLU A 178 -12.01 9.25 -5.23
N ILE A 179 -12.05 8.13 -5.95
CA ILE A 179 -12.71 7.95 -7.24
C ILE A 179 -13.70 6.79 -7.19
N LEU A 180 -14.55 6.68 -8.20
CA LEU A 180 -15.48 5.57 -8.29
C LEU A 180 -14.76 4.27 -8.72
N GLU A 181 -15.32 3.13 -8.30
CA GLU A 181 -14.89 1.80 -8.76
C GLU A 181 -14.88 1.72 -10.29
N SER A 182 -15.93 2.21 -10.95
CA SER A 182 -16.04 2.21 -12.41
C SER A 182 -14.93 3.02 -13.09
N GLU A 183 -14.49 4.13 -12.50
CA GLU A 183 -13.36 4.91 -13.02
C GLU A 183 -12.05 4.13 -12.89
N TYR A 184 -11.84 3.47 -11.74
CA TYR A 184 -10.65 2.64 -11.52
C TYR A 184 -10.62 1.44 -12.48
N GLU A 185 -11.72 0.67 -12.55
CA GLU A 185 -11.79 -0.53 -13.40
C GLU A 185 -11.65 -0.21 -14.88
N LYS A 186 -12.17 0.94 -15.32
CA LYS A 186 -11.99 1.43 -16.69
C LYS A 186 -10.51 1.62 -17.02
N GLU A 187 -9.78 2.35 -16.20
CA GLU A 187 -8.34 2.59 -16.44
C GLU A 187 -7.52 1.32 -16.23
N TRP A 188 -7.83 0.52 -15.20
CA TRP A 188 -7.18 -0.76 -14.93
C TRP A 188 -7.30 -1.72 -16.12
N SER A 189 -8.52 -1.91 -16.66
CA SER A 189 -8.77 -2.79 -17.81
C SER A 189 -8.14 -2.23 -19.08
N ARG A 190 -8.20 -0.91 -19.29
CA ARG A 190 -7.59 -0.23 -20.44
C ARG A 190 -6.08 -0.48 -20.54
N HIS A 191 -5.40 -0.59 -19.40
CA HIS A 191 -3.97 -0.85 -19.33
C HIS A 191 -3.60 -2.34 -19.22
N GLY A 192 -4.57 -3.25 -19.39
CA GLY A 192 -4.34 -4.70 -19.41
C GLY A 192 -4.43 -5.39 -18.04
N GLY A 193 -4.99 -4.70 -17.03
CA GLY A 193 -5.22 -5.26 -15.71
C GLY A 193 -6.35 -6.29 -15.68
N LYS A 194 -6.17 -7.37 -14.91
CA LYS A 194 -7.20 -8.41 -14.71
C LYS A 194 -8.19 -8.02 -13.63
N GLN A 195 -9.45 -8.45 -13.74
CA GLN A 195 -10.48 -8.20 -12.72
C GLN A 195 -10.02 -8.62 -11.32
N TYR A 196 -10.41 -7.83 -10.32
CA TYR A 196 -10.09 -8.14 -8.93
C TYR A 196 -10.77 -9.43 -8.49
N GLN A 197 -9.95 -10.37 -8.04
CA GLN A 197 -10.43 -11.54 -7.33
C GLN A 197 -10.07 -11.37 -5.87
N ARG A 198 -11.09 -11.16 -5.03
CA ARG A 198 -10.90 -11.00 -3.60
C ARG A 198 -10.26 -12.28 -3.03
N PRO A 199 -9.05 -12.20 -2.45
CA PRO A 199 -8.39 -13.39 -1.91
C PRO A 199 -9.26 -14.06 -0.84
N ALA A 200 -9.35 -15.39 -0.86
CA ALA A 200 -10.18 -16.16 0.08
C ALA A 200 -9.87 -15.82 1.56
N ASN A 201 -8.62 -15.48 1.86
CA ASN A 201 -8.17 -15.09 3.20
C ASN A 201 -8.68 -13.72 3.68
N ARG A 202 -9.28 -12.89 2.80
CA ARG A 202 -9.88 -11.58 3.15
C ARG A 202 -11.41 -11.62 3.25
N ARG A 203 -12.06 -12.75 2.95
CA ARG A 203 -13.49 -12.96 3.24
C ARG A 203 -13.67 -13.22 4.74
N ARG A 204 -13.88 -12.16 5.51
CA ARG A 204 -14.45 -12.21 6.86
C ARG A 204 -15.57 -11.20 6.96
#